data_AF-A0A375IGI1-F1
#
_entry.id   AF-A0A375IGI1-F1
#
_cell.length_a   1.000
_cell.length_b   1.000
_cell.length_c   1.000
_cell.angle_alpha   90.00
_cell.angle_beta   90.00
_cell.angle_gamma   90.00
#
_symmetry.space_group_name_H-M   'P 1'
#
loop_
_entity.id
_entity.type
_entity.pdbx_description
1 polymer ?
#
loop_
_entity_poly.entity_id
_entity_poly.type
_entity_poly.pdbx_seq_one_letter_code
_entity_poly.pdbx_strand_id
1 'polypeptide(L)'
;MPLYQSDSILLEAHYFGDDTESVRLRCGSVCVNAGAILVDGIEPRQLQSLRWTPDFLSFEAQGMRHRYPVSRPALVGPAQARFALL
;
A
#
# COMPACT_ATOMS: atom_id res chain seq x y z
N MET A 1 14.13 -8.51 -7.02
CA MET A 1 13.12 -7.64 -6.38
C MET A 1 12.78 -8.27 -5.04
N PRO A 2 12.91 -7.57 -3.90
CA PRO A 2 12.57 -8.14 -2.61
C PRO A 2 11.05 -8.39 -2.52
N LEU A 3 10.69 -9.63 -2.21
CA LEU A 3 9.33 -10.05 -1.90
C LEU A 3 9.22 -10.21 -0.38
N TYR A 4 8.35 -9.42 0.22
CA TYR A 4 8.06 -9.44 1.64
C TYR A 4 6.74 -10.16 1.89
N GLN A 5 6.74 -11.11 2.82
CA GLN A 5 5.50 -11.64 3.38
C GLN A 5 5.00 -10.66 4.43
N SER A 6 3.77 -10.19 4.27
CA SER A 6 3.11 -9.30 5.22
C SER A 6 1.61 -9.60 5.24
N ASP A 7 1.04 -9.65 6.43
CA ASP A 7 -0.40 -9.88 6.63
C ASP A 7 -1.26 -8.68 6.26
N SER A 8 -0.66 -7.48 6.22
CA SER A 8 -1.35 -6.24 5.89
C SER A 8 -0.43 -5.13 5.40
N ILE A 9 -1.03 -4.18 4.68
CA ILE A 9 -0.45 -2.86 4.42
C ILE A 9 -1.28 -1.80 5.14
N LEU A 10 -0.63 -0.71 5.54
CA LEU A 10 -1.25 0.50 6.01
C LEU A 10 -1.07 1.58 4.95
N LEU A 11 -2.17 2.13 4.47
CA LEU A 11 -2.20 3.30 3.62
C LEU A 11 -2.47 4.52 4.50
N GLU A 12 -1.72 5.60 4.28
CA GLU A 12 -1.81 6.83 5.06
C GLU A 12 -1.85 8.03 4.10
N ALA A 13 -2.75 8.99 4.35
CA ALA A 13 -2.80 10.29 3.71
C ALA A 13 -2.72 11.38 4.79
N HIS A 14 -1.90 12.40 4.55
CA HIS A 14 -1.67 13.52 5.46
C HIS A 14 -2.26 14.78 4.82
N TYR A 15 -3.20 15.40 5.51
CA TYR A 15 -3.82 16.65 5.10
C TYR A 15 -3.19 17.84 5.83
N PHE A 16 -3.56 19.05 5.43
CA PHE A 16 -3.13 20.26 6.11
C PHE A 16 -3.70 20.30 7.53
N GLY A 17 -2.82 20.51 8.53
CA GLY A 17 -3.20 20.67 9.93
C GLY A 17 -3.43 19.33 10.64
N ASP A 18 -2.37 18.53 10.80
CA ASP A 18 -2.28 17.26 11.56
C ASP A 18 -3.36 16.18 11.29
N ASP A 19 -4.29 16.43 10.38
CA ASP A 19 -5.32 15.49 9.96
C ASP A 19 -4.69 14.38 9.12
N THR A 20 -4.86 13.14 9.57
CA THR A 20 -4.39 11.96 8.86
C THR A 20 -5.53 10.98 8.64
N GLU A 21 -5.73 10.55 7.39
CA GLU A 21 -6.55 9.39 7.09
C GLU A 21 -5.67 8.15 6.93
N SER A 22 -6.08 7.04 7.55
CA SER A 22 -5.38 5.78 7.38
C SER A 22 -6.34 4.62 7.23
N VAL A 23 -5.95 3.64 6.42
CA VAL A 23 -6.69 2.38 6.27
C VAL A 23 -5.71 1.22 6.22
N ARG A 24 -6.04 0.16 6.97
CA ARG A 24 -5.29 -1.10 6.93
C ARG A 24 -5.99 -2.08 6.02
N LEU A 25 -5.28 -2.57 5.01
CA LEU A 25 -5.76 -3.57 4.06
C LEU A 25 -5.02 -4.87 4.30
N ARG A 26 -5.74 -6.00 4.28
CA ARG A 26 -5.11 -7.32 4.25
C ARG A 26 -4.36 -7.49 2.94
N CYS A 27 -3.21 -8.15 3.00
CA CYS A 27 -2.47 -8.59 1.83
C CYS A 27 -1.83 -9.95 2.11
N GLY A 28 -1.37 -10.63 1.06
CA GLY A 28 -0.54 -11.82 1.17
C GLY A 28 0.95 -11.51 1.03
N SER A 29 1.31 -10.61 0.12
CA SER A 29 2.71 -10.23 -0.08
C SER A 29 2.89 -8.85 -0.67
N VAL A 30 4.06 -8.27 -0.43
CA VAL A 30 4.48 -6.96 -0.93
C VAL A 30 5.79 -7.13 -1.69
N CYS A 31 5.80 -6.78 -2.97
CA CYS A 31 6.99 -6.76 -3.81
C CYS A 31 7.38 -5.31 -4.10
N VAL A 32 8.56 -4.91 -3.61
CA VAL A 32 9.10 -3.56 -3.85
C VAL A 32 10.02 -3.62 -5.05
N ASN A 33 9.79 -2.75 -6.03
CA ASN A 33 10.59 -2.64 -7.23
C ASN A 33 11.08 -1.20 -7.46
N ALA A 34 11.90 -0.99 -8.51
CA ALA A 34 12.62 0.26 -8.73
C ALA A 34 11.73 1.49 -9.02
N GLY A 35 10.41 1.33 -9.14
CA GLY A 35 9.50 2.47 -9.33
C GLY A 35 8.07 2.24 -8.85
N ALA A 36 7.79 1.13 -8.17
CA ALA A 36 6.47 0.77 -7.70
C ALA A 36 6.54 -0.28 -6.59
N ILE A 37 5.44 -0.35 -5.84
CA ILE A 37 5.13 -1.42 -4.91
C ILE A 37 3.97 -2.19 -5.52
N LEU A 38 4.17 -3.49 -5.68
CA LEU A 38 3.11 -4.43 -6.03
C LEU A 38 2.66 -5.12 -4.76
N VAL A 39 1.36 -5.10 -4.49
CA VAL A 39 0.78 -5.77 -3.34
C VAL A 39 -0.21 -6.80 -3.85
N ASP A 40 0.00 -8.05 -3.43
CA ASP A 40 -0.83 -9.20 -3.77
C ASP A 40 -1.73 -9.59 -2.59
N GLY A 41 -2.90 -10.15 -2.88
CA GLY A 41 -3.87 -10.57 -1.87
C GLY A 41 -4.69 -9.42 -1.27
N ILE A 42 -4.79 -8.28 -1.96
CA ILE A 42 -5.68 -7.18 -1.55
C ILE A 42 -7.09 -7.44 -2.09
N GLU A 43 -8.11 -7.17 -1.27
CA GLU A 43 -9.51 -7.11 -1.69
C GLU A 43 -9.75 -5.86 -2.56
N PRO A 44 -10.00 -6.00 -3.89
CA PRO A 44 -10.12 -4.85 -4.78
C PRO A 44 -11.23 -3.88 -4.39
N ARG A 45 -12.32 -4.40 -3.80
CA ARG A 45 -13.45 -3.58 -3.35
C ARG A 45 -13.05 -2.59 -2.25
N GLN A 46 -12.15 -2.99 -1.34
CA GLN A 46 -11.66 -2.08 -0.30
C GLN A 46 -10.82 -0.96 -0.91
N LEU A 47 -9.96 -1.29 -1.87
CA LEU A 47 -9.14 -0.31 -2.57
C LEU A 47 -9.98 0.65 -3.44
N GLN A 48 -11.02 0.14 -4.10
CA GLN A 48 -11.96 0.95 -4.89
C GLN A 48 -12.85 1.85 -4.01
N SER A 49 -13.10 1.46 -2.76
CA SER A 49 -13.86 2.27 -1.81
C SER A 49 -13.07 3.43 -1.21
N LEU A 50 -11.75 3.49 -1.47
CA LEU A 50 -10.86 4.55 -1.00
C LEU A 50 -11.26 5.89 -1.63
N ARG A 51 -11.62 6.87 -0.79
CA ARG A 51 -12.07 8.20 -1.24
C ARG A 51 -10.95 9.23 -1.39
N TRP A 52 -9.73 8.83 -1.04
CA TRP A 52 -8.54 9.67 -0.99
C TRP A 52 -7.37 8.96 -1.67
N THR A 53 -6.29 9.71 -1.89
CA THR A 53 -5.05 9.15 -2.46
C THR A 53 -4.03 8.97 -1.35
N PRO A 54 -3.46 7.77 -1.16
CA PRO A 54 -2.45 7.56 -0.14
C PRO A 54 -1.17 8.31 -0.50
N ASP A 55 -0.57 8.95 0.50
CA ASP A 55 0.78 9.54 0.41
C ASP A 55 1.85 8.52 0.80
N PHE A 56 1.52 7.63 1.73
CA PHE A 56 2.43 6.60 2.22
C PHE A 56 1.77 5.22 2.23
N LEU A 57 2.58 4.22 1.90
CA LEU A 57 2.30 2.81 2.12
C LEU A 57 3.33 2.28 3.12
N SER A 58 2.86 1.69 4.22
CA SER A 58 3.72 1.00 5.16
C SER A 58 3.26 -0.43 5.44
N PHE A 59 4.21 -1.30 5.78
CA PHE A 59 3.96 -2.69 6.15
C PHE A 59 5.05 -3.19 7.10
N GLU A 60 4.76 -4.25 7.83
CA GLU A 60 5.73 -4.94 8.67
C GLU A 60 6.18 -6.21 7.98
N ALA A 61 7.49 -6.40 7.88
CA ALA A 61 8.06 -7.64 7.36
C ALA A 61 9.35 -7.94 8.12
N GLN A 62 9.52 -9.19 8.54
CA GLN A 62 10.74 -9.66 9.23
C GLN A 62 11.11 -8.82 10.48
N GLY A 63 10.11 -8.28 11.19
CA GLY A 63 10.32 -7.42 12.36
C GLY A 63 10.74 -5.98 12.05
N MET A 64 10.75 -5.57 10.77
CA MET A 64 11.03 -4.21 10.34
C MET A 64 9.79 -3.56 9.73
N ARG A 65 9.53 -2.31 10.10
CA ARG A 65 8.50 -1.48 9.45
C ARG A 65 9.11 -0.83 8.21
N HIS A 66 8.58 -1.19 7.06
CA HIS A 66 8.88 -0.55 5.79
C HIS A 66 7.84 0.55 5.54
N ARG A 67 8.27 1.73 5.12
CA ARG A 67 7.39 2.86 4.77
C ARG A 67 7.93 3.54 3.52
N TYR A 68 7.05 3.72 2.55
CA TYR A 68 7.40 4.29 1.25
C TYR A 68 6.39 5.38 0.86
N PRO A 69 6.85 6.50 0.29
CA PRO A 69 5.97 7.44 -0.36
C PRO A 69 5.41 6.81 -1.64
N VAL A 70 4.11 6.95 -1.86
CA VAL A 70 3.42 6.34 -3.00
C VAL A 70 2.43 7.31 -3.62
N SER A 71 1.99 6.99 -4.84
CA SER A 71 0.88 7.65 -5.50
C SER A 71 -0.36 6.76 -5.57
N ARG A 72 -1.39 7.25 -6.27
CA ARG A 72 -2.68 6.57 -6.42
C ARG A 72 -2.52 5.11 -6.84
N PRO A 73 -3.14 4.16 -6.11
CA PRO A 73 -3.13 2.76 -6.50
C PRO A 73 -3.83 2.54 -7.83
N ALA A 74 -3.30 1.60 -8.61
CA ALA A 74 -3.95 1.03 -9.78
C ALA A 74 -4.17 -0.48 -9.53
N LEU A 75 -5.37 -0.98 -9.81
CA LEU A 75 -5.62 -2.42 -9.85
C LEU A 75 -5.00 -2.99 -11.12
N VAL A 76 -4.11 -3.97 -10.97
CA VAL A 76 -3.37 -4.61 -12.09
C VAL A 76 -3.72 -6.08 -12.26
N GLY A 77 -4.59 -6.62 -11.40
CA GLY A 77 -5.06 -8.00 -11.45
C GLY A 77 -6.18 -8.27 -10.44
N PRO A 78 -6.67 -9.52 -10.33
CA PRO A 78 -7.83 -9.89 -9.53
C PRO A 78 -7.70 -9.63 -8.02
N ALA A 79 -6.48 -9.63 -7.49
CA ALA A 79 -6.17 -9.33 -6.09
C ALA A 79 -4.85 -8.55 -5.98
N GLN A 80 -4.53 -7.79 -7.02
CA GLN A 80 -3.24 -7.12 -7.15
C GLN A 80 -3.41 -5.63 -7.33
N ALA A 81 -2.69 -4.88 -6.50
CA ALA A 81 -2.59 -3.44 -6.58
C ALA A 81 -1.16 -3.01 -6.86
N ARG A 82 -1.01 -2.01 -7.72
CA ARG A 82 0.25 -1.34 -8.00
C ARG A 82 0.19 0.08 -7.45
N PHE A 83 1.17 0.44 -6.65
CA PHE A 83 1.39 1.79 -6.14
C PHE A 83 2.68 2.31 -6.78
N ALA A 84 2.66 3.44 -7.47
CA ALA A 84 3.93 4.01 -7.98
C ALA A 84 4.68 4.67 -6.82
N LEU A 85 6.00 4.52 -6.79
CA LEU A 85 6.86 5.19 -5.82
C LEU A 85 7.06 6.66 -6.20
N LEU A 86 7.20 7.52 -5.19
CA LEU A 86 7.50 8.95 -5.34
C LEU A 86 8.90 9.30 -4.82
#